data_AF-A0A7K3YIF7-F1
#
_entry.id   AF-A0A7K3YIF7-F1
#
_cell.length_a   1.000
_cell.length_b   1.000
_cell.length_c   1.000
_cell.angle_alpha   90.00
_cell.angle_beta   90.00
_cell.angle_gamma   90.00
#
_symmetry.space_group_name_H-M   'P 1'
#
loop_
_entity.id
_entity.type
_entity.pdbx_description
1 polymer ?
#
loop_
_entity_poly.entity_id
_entity_poly.type
_entity_poly.pdbx_seq_one_letter_code
_entity_poly.pdbx_strand_id
1 'polypeptide(L)' 'TEELADELGLSRATIYTHVKHLKNLGIVRSKRAGRSVRYTLTNNYSRALIEYVNLRNLESIRVPAEHAG' A
#
# COMPACT_ATOMS: atom_id res chain seq x y z
N THR A 1 -14.50 -3.34 -4.64
CA THR A 1 -14.74 -1.92 -4.29
C THR A 1 -15.81 -1.80 -3.23
N GLU A 2 -16.84 -2.67 -3.24
CA GLU A 2 -17.83 -2.71 -2.15
C GLU A 2 -17.19 -3.03 -0.80
N GLU A 3 -16.35 -4.07 -0.72
CA GLU A 3 -15.59 -4.43 0.49
C GLU A 3 -14.75 -3.24 1.02
N LEU A 4 -13.92 -2.62 0.18
CA LEU A 4 -13.12 -1.44 0.55
C LEU A 4 -13.94 -0.23 0.99
N ALA A 5 -15.14 -0.06 0.43
CA ALA A 5 -16.03 1.04 0.80
C ALA A 5 -16.62 0.80 2.21
N ASP A 6 -17.00 -0.44 2.49
CA ASP A 6 -17.53 -0.87 3.78
C ASP A 6 -16.46 -0.78 4.89
N GLU A 7 -15.28 -1.38 4.65
CA GLU A 7 -14.17 -1.40 5.62
C GLU A 7 -13.64 0.00 5.98
N LEU A 8 -13.60 0.90 5.00
CA LEU A 8 -13.06 2.25 5.19
C LEU A 8 -14.15 3.27 5.56
N GLY A 9 -15.43 2.88 5.57
CA GLY A 9 -16.56 3.79 5.79
C GLY A 9 -16.67 4.89 4.72
N LEU A 10 -16.23 4.61 3.50
CA LEU A 10 -16.16 5.58 2.40
C LEU A 10 -17.19 5.26 1.32
N SER A 11 -17.60 6.28 0.57
CA SER A 11 -18.48 6.07 -0.58
C SER A 11 -17.77 5.23 -1.66
N ARG A 12 -18.55 4.42 -2.38
CA ARG A 12 -18.04 3.63 -3.52
C ARG A 12 -17.38 4.52 -4.59
N ALA A 13 -17.89 5.74 -4.80
CA ALA A 13 -17.34 6.72 -5.73
C ALA A 13 -15.97 7.24 -5.26
N THR A 14 -15.83 7.50 -3.96
CA THR A 14 -14.55 7.88 -3.34
C THR A 14 -13.51 6.78 -3.52
N ILE A 15 -13.86 5.53 -3.17
CA ILE A 15 -12.98 4.37 -3.37
C ILE A 15 -12.61 4.21 -4.84
N TYR A 16 -13.57 4.31 -5.76
CA TYR A 16 -13.30 4.20 -7.19
C TYR A 16 -12.29 5.27 -7.66
N THR A 17 -12.44 6.51 -7.19
CA THR A 17 -11.54 7.61 -7.52
C THR A 17 -10.12 7.31 -7.05
N HIS A 18 -9.94 6.92 -5.79
CA HIS A 18 -8.62 6.59 -5.25
C HIS A 18 -7.99 5.39 -5.95
N VAL A 19 -8.74 4.31 -6.15
CA VAL A 19 -8.21 3.10 -6.78
C VAL A 19 -7.86 3.33 -8.26
N LYS A 20 -8.65 4.16 -8.97
CA LYS A 20 -8.32 4.59 -10.33
C LYS A 20 -7.03 5.40 -10.35
N HIS A 21 -6.86 6.33 -9.41
CA HIS A 21 -5.64 7.12 -9.29
C HIS A 21 -4.42 6.23 -9.01
N LEU A 22 -4.52 5.31 -8.04
CA LEU A 22 -3.46 4.34 -7.72
C LEU A 22 -3.12 3.44 -8.93
N LYS A 23 -4.12 3.07 -9.74
CA LYS A 23 -3.89 2.30 -10.96
C LYS A 23 -3.13 3.12 -11.99
N ASN A 24 -3.49 4.39 -12.17
CA ASN A 24 -2.81 5.30 -13.11
C ASN A 24 -1.35 5.53 -12.71
N LEU A 25 -1.05 5.53 -11.41
CA LEU A 25 0.32 5.61 -10.88
C LEU A 25 1.10 4.28 -11.00
N GLY A 26 0.48 3.21 -11.49
CA GLY A 26 1.12 1.88 -11.59
C GLY A 26 1.33 1.19 -10.24
N ILE A 27 0.70 1.67 -9.18
CA ILE A 27 0.81 1.12 -7.82
C ILE A 27 -0.05 -0.13 -7.68
N VAL A 28 -1.25 -0.13 -8.27
CA VAL A 28 -2.17 -1.28 -8.26
C VAL A 28 -2.51 -1.76 -9.66
N ARG A 29 -2.77 -3.05 -9.77
CA ARG A 29 -3.39 -3.70 -10.93
C ARG A 29 -4.80 -4.18 -10.59
N SER A 30 -5.68 -4.16 -11.58
CA SER A 30 -7.06 -4.65 -11.46
C SER A 30 -7.23 -5.93 -12.27
N LYS A 31 -7.77 -6.99 -11.66
CA LYS A 31 -8.16 -8.22 -12.36
C LYS A 31 -9.65 -8.50 -12.10
N ARG A 32 -10.40 -8.78 -13.16
CA ARG A 32 -11.79 -9.22 -13.05
C ARG A 32 -11.84 -10.63 -12.48
N ALA A 33 -12.62 -10.83 -11.44
CA ALA A 33 -12.83 -12.08 -10.74
C ALA A 33 -14.35 -12.33 -10.64
N GLY A 34 -14.90 -12.98 -11.68
CA GLY A 34 -16.34 -13.18 -11.81
C GLY A 34 -17.10 -11.85 -11.90
N ARG A 35 -18.00 -11.60 -10.94
CA ARG A 35 -18.79 -10.37 -10.83
C ARG A 35 -18.03 -9.21 -10.16
N SER A 36 -16.87 -9.48 -9.57
CA SER A 36 -16.10 -8.51 -8.81
C SER A 36 -14.81 -8.13 -9.51
N VAL A 37 -14.22 -7.01 -9.09
CA VAL A 37 -12.87 -6.60 -9.50
C VAL A 37 -11.97 -6.66 -8.29
N ARG A 38 -10.89 -7.43 -8.39
CA ARG A 38 -9.85 -7.51 -7.36
C ARG A 38 -8.71 -6.57 -7.73
N TYR A 39 -8.28 -5.77 -6.76
CA TYR A 39 -7.12 -4.91 -6.87
C TYR A 39 -5.96 -5.53 -6.11
N THR A 40 -4.75 -5.38 -6.64
CA THR A 40 -3.54 -5.94 -6.02
C THR A 40 -2.38 -4.99 -6.27
N LEU A 41 -1.47 -4.85 -5.31
CA LEU A 41 -0.23 -4.12 -5.53
C LEU A 41 0.55 -4.71 -6.70
N THR A 42 1.21 -3.84 -7.46
CA THR A 42 2.18 -4.29 -8.46
C THR A 42 3.43 -4.83 -7.78
N ASN A 43 4.11 -5.77 -8.44
CA ASN A 43 5.30 -6.42 -7.88
C ASN A 43 6.40 -5.40 -7.53
N ASN A 44 6.55 -4.38 -8.38
CA ASN A 44 7.53 -3.32 -8.18
C ASN A 44 7.22 -2.52 -6.90
N TYR A 45 5.96 -2.16 -6.69
CA TYR A 45 5.57 -1.39 -5.54
C TYR A 45 5.60 -2.21 -4.24
N SER A 46 5.17 -3.47 -4.28
CA SER A 46 5.28 -4.36 -3.11
C SER A 46 6.74 -4.55 -2.69
N ARG A 47 7.67 -4.68 -3.65
CA ARG A 47 9.10 -4.77 -3.38
C ARG A 47 9.64 -3.48 -2.76
N ALA A 48 9.29 -2.32 -3.31
CA ALA A 48 9.72 -1.03 -2.77
C ALA A 48 9.22 -0.81 -1.33
N LEU A 49 7.99 -1.22 -1.01
CA LEU A 49 7.47 -1.16 0.37
C LEU A 49 8.24 -2.06 1.33
N ILE A 50 8.57 -3.30 0.91
CA ILE A 50 9.37 -4.22 1.73
C ILE A 50 10.77 -3.63 1.97
N GLU A 51 11.42 -3.11 0.93
CA GLU A 51 12.73 -2.45 1.04
C GLU A 51 12.65 -1.25 2.01
N TYR A 52 11.65 -0.38 1.88
CA TYR A 52 11.46 0.78 2.76
C TYR A 52 11.24 0.37 4.23
N VAL A 53 10.39 -0.63 4.49
CA VAL A 53 10.14 -1.13 5.84
C VAL A 53 11.41 -1.74 6.45
N ASN A 54 12.19 -2.49 5.67
CA ASN A 54 13.45 -3.05 6.13
C ASN A 54 14.47 -1.96 6.48
N LEU A 55 14.57 -0.90 5.66
CA LEU A 55 15.44 0.24 5.94
C LEU A 55 15.01 0.96 7.22
N ARG A 56 13.70 1.21 7.40
CA ARG A 56 13.19 1.86 8.63
C ARG A 56 13.44 1.03 9.89
N ASN A 57 13.29 -0.29 9.80
CA ASN A 57 13.62 -1.17 10.93
C ASN A 57 15.12 -1.11 11.27
N LEU A 58 15.99 -1.02 10.25
CA LEU A 58 17.43 -0.91 10.46
C LEU A 58 17.84 0.43 11.09
N GLU A 59 17.16 1.51 10.71
CA GLU A 59 17.36 2.84 11.31
C GLU A 59 16.88 2.88 12.77
N SER A 60 15.86 2.10 13.14
CA SER A 60 15.37 2.00 14.50
C SER A 60 16.31 1.24 15.46
N ILE A 61 17.28 0.46 14.95
CA ILE A 61 18.24 -0.32 15.77
C ILE A 61 19.50 0.50 16.10
N ARG A 62 19.77 1.61 15.39
CA ARG A 62 20.91 2.48 15.68
C ARG A 62 20.58 3.38 16.88
N VAL A 63 20.63 2.81 18.08
CA VAL A 63 20.87 3.59 19.30
C VAL A 63 22.27 4.20 19.20
N PRO A 64 22.47 5.51 19.43
CA PRO A 64 23.81 6.07 19.56
C PRO A 64 24.44 5.50 20.83
N ALA A 65 25.45 4.66 20.67
CA ALA A 65 26.25 4.12 21.76
C ALA A 65 27.43 5.07 22.04
N GLU A 66 27.13 6.30 22.43
CA GLU A 66 28.04 7.21 23.11
C GLU A 66 27.11 8.25 23.75
N HIS A 67 27.11 8.54 25.05
CA HIS A 67 28.20 9.11 25.82
C HIS A 67 28.06 8.68 27.29
N ALA A 68 29.04 7.96 27.80
CA ALA A 68 29.34 7.92 29.23
C ALA A 68 30.86 8.08 29.34
N GLY A 69 31.28 9.34 29.36
CA GLY A 69 32.62 9.74 29.77
C GLY A 69 32.71 9.81 31.29
#